data_AF-E8ZIU1-F1
#
_entry.id   AF-E8ZIU1-F1
#
_cell.length_a   1.000
_cell.length_b   1.000
_cell.length_c   1.000
_cell.angle_alpha   90.00
_cell.angle_beta   90.00
_cell.angle_gamma   90.00
#
_symmetry.space_group_name_H-M   'P 1'
#
loop_
_entity.id
_entity.type
_entity.pdbx_description
1 polymer ?
#
loop_
_entity_poly.entity_id
_entity_poly.type
_entity_poly.pdbx_seq_one_letter_code
_entity_poly.pdbx_strand_id
1 'polypeptide(L)'
;MAIGTSKMLLLGASTASVGGVSAGALLLPNMKGEKGIELTSAKEDTATPEIVKKCVVYVTNVPTGTNSNQSVTEILSKYTNISDFLKDKESTNSTFVEDVKKACSGNGEKKFVDSGEEMHVYIYEKTESNGTKKWIYSSDLQQDWMKREGVDKTKLTS
;
A
#
# COMPACT_ATOMS: atom_id res chain seq x y z
N MET A 1 -10.26 54.10 33.70
CA MET A 1 -9.46 53.16 34.52
C MET A 1 -9.69 51.76 33.94
N ALA A 2 -8.75 50.89 33.59
CA ALA A 2 -7.29 50.87 33.46
C ALA A 2 -6.99 49.84 32.32
N ILE A 3 -6.26 50.21 31.25
CA ILE A 3 -4.84 49.91 30.94
C ILE A 3 -4.44 48.42 30.89
N GLY A 4 -4.05 47.97 29.69
CA GLY A 4 -2.89 47.08 29.44
C GLY A 4 -3.19 45.58 29.29
N THR A 5 -2.51 44.81 28.43
CA THR A 5 -1.23 45.02 27.75
C THR A 5 -1.13 44.15 26.48
N SER A 6 -0.63 44.73 25.38
CA SER A 6 -0.18 44.02 24.19
C SER A 6 0.95 43.03 24.52
N LYS A 7 0.95 41.86 23.88
CA LYS A 7 2.12 40.99 23.78
C LYS A 7 2.47 40.77 22.31
N MET A 8 3.53 41.45 21.91
CA MET A 8 4.27 41.30 20.66
C MET A 8 5.16 40.05 20.79
N LEU A 9 5.24 39.20 19.76
CA LEU A 9 6.23 38.12 19.70
C LEU A 9 6.97 38.17 18.36
N LEU A 10 8.28 38.00 18.49
CA LEU A 10 9.36 38.49 17.66
C LEU A 10 9.51 37.78 16.30
N LEU A 11 9.98 38.54 15.31
CA LEU A 11 10.70 38.01 14.14
C LEU A 11 12.03 37.41 14.60
N GLY A 12 12.27 36.14 14.25
CA GLY A 12 13.57 35.47 14.38
C GLY A 12 14.13 35.17 12.98
N ALA A 13 15.08 35.98 12.54
CA ALA A 13 15.94 35.74 11.39
C ALA A 13 17.35 35.39 11.91
N SER A 14 17.99 34.37 11.33
CA SER A 14 19.43 34.02 11.43
C SER A 14 19.62 32.64 10.77
N THR A 15 20.63 32.29 9.97
CA THR A 15 21.94 32.88 9.62
C THR A 15 22.41 32.28 8.29
N ALA A 16 23.09 33.05 7.45
CA ALA A 16 23.82 32.55 6.28
C ALA A 16 25.11 31.83 6.72
N SER A 17 25.35 30.61 6.22
CA SER A 17 26.67 29.97 6.32
C SER A 17 27.54 30.39 5.13
N VAL A 18 28.52 31.24 5.42
CA VAL A 18 29.66 31.54 4.55
C VAL A 18 30.75 30.50 4.80
N GLY A 19 31.28 29.91 3.73
CA GLY A 19 32.66 29.42 3.70
C GLY A 19 32.84 27.92 3.55
N GLY A 20 33.49 27.53 2.45
CA GLY A 20 34.05 26.19 2.29
C GLY A 20 34.23 25.76 0.84
N VAL A 21 35.03 26.49 0.06
CA VAL A 21 35.52 25.98 -1.24
C VAL A 21 36.44 24.79 -0.98
N SER A 22 36.07 23.62 -1.50
CA SER A 22 36.99 22.52 -1.73
C SER A 22 36.99 22.25 -3.23
N ALA A 23 38.06 22.68 -3.89
CA ALA A 23 38.35 22.40 -5.28
C ALA A 23 38.54 20.88 -5.45
N GLY A 24 37.54 20.22 -6.01
CA GLY A 24 37.66 18.88 -6.57
C GLY A 24 37.33 18.97 -8.04
N ALA A 25 38.35 18.95 -8.89
CA ALA A 25 38.19 18.98 -10.34
C ALA A 25 37.42 17.73 -10.80
N LEU A 26 36.15 17.89 -11.14
CA LEU A 26 35.44 16.93 -11.99
C LEU A 26 35.97 17.15 -13.41
N LEU A 27 37.06 16.46 -13.72
CA LEU A 27 37.48 16.21 -15.10
C LEU A 27 36.36 15.41 -15.78
N LEU A 28 35.48 16.10 -16.50
CA LEU A 28 34.53 15.50 -17.43
C LEU A 28 35.33 14.97 -18.63
N PRO A 29 35.43 13.64 -18.86
CA PRO A 29 35.91 13.13 -20.11
C PRO A 29 34.77 13.23 -21.12
N ASN A 30 35.00 14.14 -22.07
CA ASN A 30 34.33 14.28 -23.34
C ASN A 30 34.16 12.91 -24.02
N MET A 31 32.96 12.31 -23.98
CA MET A 31 32.68 11.10 -24.77
C MET A 31 32.17 11.48 -26.16
N LYS A 32 33.14 11.79 -27.02
CA LYS A 32 33.02 11.68 -28.47
C LYS A 32 33.53 10.29 -28.88
N GLY A 33 32.63 9.47 -29.41
CA GLY A 33 32.88 8.49 -30.47
C GLY A 33 33.89 7.36 -30.24
N GLU A 34 33.35 6.14 -30.35
CA GLU A 34 33.94 4.92 -30.92
C GLU A 34 34.95 4.04 -30.14
N LYS A 35 34.57 2.76 -30.12
CA LYS A 35 35.35 1.50 -30.15
C LYS A 35 36.13 1.05 -28.92
N GLY A 36 35.52 0.09 -28.23
CA GLY A 36 36.04 -1.28 -28.07
C GLY A 36 37.07 -1.49 -26.95
N ILE A 37 36.72 -2.37 -26.00
CA ILE A 37 37.42 -3.63 -25.72
C ILE A 37 36.62 -4.38 -24.64
N GLU A 38 36.30 -5.62 -24.99
CA GLU A 38 35.76 -6.71 -24.18
C GLU A 38 36.68 -7.03 -22.99
N LEU A 39 36.10 -7.24 -21.80
CA LEU A 39 36.38 -8.39 -20.92
C LEU A 39 35.58 -8.30 -19.60
N THR A 40 34.64 -9.23 -19.50
CA THR A 40 34.25 -9.98 -18.28
C THR A 40 34.02 -9.19 -16.99
N SER A 41 32.76 -8.87 -16.73
CA SER A 41 32.13 -9.31 -15.48
C SER A 41 30.65 -9.48 -15.76
N ALA A 42 30.29 -10.69 -16.18
CA ALA A 42 28.91 -11.14 -16.07
C ALA A 42 28.57 -11.10 -14.59
N LYS A 43 27.96 -9.99 -14.15
CA LYS A 43 27.08 -10.04 -13.00
C LYS A 43 25.86 -10.78 -13.51
N GLU A 44 25.96 -12.10 -13.42
CA GLU A 44 24.80 -12.98 -13.37
C GLU A 44 24.00 -12.49 -12.16
N ASP A 45 23.15 -11.50 -12.41
CA ASP A 45 22.00 -11.22 -11.56
C ASP A 45 21.15 -12.47 -11.75
N THR A 46 21.43 -13.48 -10.93
CA THR A 46 20.52 -14.58 -10.69
C THR A 46 19.26 -13.92 -10.16
N ALA A 47 18.41 -13.48 -11.08
CA ALA A 47 17.04 -13.13 -10.81
C ALA A 47 16.43 -14.40 -10.23
N THR A 48 16.48 -14.48 -8.90
CA THR A 48 15.68 -15.44 -8.16
C THR A 48 14.28 -15.19 -8.67
N PRO A 49 13.60 -16.18 -9.27
CA PRO A 49 12.25 -15.96 -9.75
C PRO A 49 11.45 -15.49 -8.55
N GLU A 50 11.00 -14.23 -8.56
CA GLU A 50 10.00 -13.77 -7.59
C GLU A 50 8.83 -14.72 -7.78
N ILE A 51 8.63 -15.59 -6.79
CA ILE A 51 7.46 -16.46 -6.78
C ILE A 51 6.29 -15.50 -6.64
N VAL A 52 5.63 -15.20 -7.77
CA VAL A 52 4.42 -14.39 -7.79
C VAL A 52 3.36 -15.20 -7.07
N LYS A 53 3.20 -14.92 -5.78
CA LYS A 53 2.19 -15.55 -4.94
C LYS A 53 0.81 -15.26 -5.52
N LYS A 54 -0.09 -16.24 -5.45
CA LYS A 54 -1.47 -16.05 -5.94
C LYS A 54 -2.19 -15.09 -5.01
N CYS A 55 -2.83 -14.05 -5.53
CA CYS A 55 -3.68 -13.19 -4.71
C CYS A 55 -5.09 -13.79 -4.58
N VAL A 56 -5.61 -13.84 -3.36
CA VAL A 56 -6.99 -14.23 -3.06
C VAL A 56 -7.65 -13.08 -2.30
N VAL A 57 -8.77 -12.59 -2.81
CA VAL A 57 -9.56 -11.55 -2.15
C VAL A 57 -10.70 -12.21 -1.39
N TYR A 58 -10.81 -11.93 -0.11
CA TYR A 58 -11.90 -12.35 0.76
C TYR A 58 -12.84 -11.18 1.04
N VAL A 59 -14.13 -11.39 0.78
CA VAL A 59 -15.20 -10.48 1.19
C VAL A 59 -15.68 -10.88 2.57
N THR A 60 -15.69 -9.92 3.47
CA THR A 60 -16.11 -10.07 4.87
C THR A 60 -17.41 -9.32 5.12
N ASN A 61 -18.06 -9.59 6.26
CA ASN A 61 -19.09 -8.68 6.75
C ASN A 61 -18.50 -7.31 7.08
N VAL A 62 -19.34 -6.27 7.21
CA VAL A 62 -18.88 -4.96 7.68
C VAL A 62 -18.21 -5.13 9.05
N PRO A 63 -16.92 -4.79 9.20
CA PRO A 63 -16.21 -4.99 10.45
C PRO A 63 -16.78 -4.07 11.52
N THR A 64 -16.82 -4.57 12.75
CA THR A 64 -17.10 -3.75 13.94
C THR A 64 -15.80 -3.14 14.48
N GLY A 65 -15.89 -2.11 15.31
CA GLY A 65 -14.70 -1.42 15.84
C GLY A 65 -14.12 -0.39 14.88
N THR A 66 -12.98 0.19 15.24
CA THR A 66 -12.31 1.25 14.46
C THR A 66 -10.81 1.02 14.39
N ASN A 67 -10.20 1.46 13.30
CA ASN A 67 -8.76 1.33 13.04
C ASN A 67 -8.27 -0.12 13.28
N SER A 68 -7.16 -0.28 13.99
CA SER A 68 -6.55 -1.57 14.33
C SER A 68 -7.40 -2.49 15.22
N ASN A 69 -8.50 -2.00 15.81
CA ASN A 69 -9.42 -2.79 16.62
C ASN A 69 -10.62 -3.31 15.82
N GLN A 70 -10.52 -3.32 14.49
CA GLN A 70 -11.54 -3.90 13.63
C GLN A 70 -11.70 -5.41 13.91
N SER A 71 -12.95 -5.87 13.95
CA SER A 71 -13.30 -7.28 14.13
C SER A 71 -14.27 -7.74 13.04
N VAL A 72 -13.87 -8.79 12.34
CA VAL A 72 -14.69 -9.55 11.38
C VAL A 72 -15.31 -10.73 12.10
N THR A 73 -16.57 -11.04 11.80
CA THR A 73 -17.28 -12.19 12.36
C THR A 73 -17.62 -13.22 11.30
N GLU A 74 -17.69 -12.83 10.02
CA GLU A 74 -18.05 -13.71 8.91
C GLU A 74 -17.18 -13.46 7.68
N ILE A 75 -16.75 -14.53 7.02
CA ILE A 75 -16.22 -14.49 5.66
C ILE A 75 -17.32 -14.95 4.70
N LEU A 76 -17.67 -14.08 3.76
CA LEU A 76 -18.83 -14.23 2.88
C LEU A 76 -18.46 -14.85 1.53
N SER A 77 -17.36 -14.41 0.92
CA SER A 77 -16.96 -14.88 -0.41
C SER A 77 -15.46 -14.81 -0.57
N LYS A 78 -14.92 -15.60 -1.50
CA LYS A 78 -13.54 -15.49 -1.97
C LYS A 78 -13.48 -15.35 -3.48
N TYR A 79 -12.48 -14.64 -3.97
CA TYR A 79 -12.22 -14.43 -5.38
C TYR A 79 -10.74 -14.67 -5.66
N THR A 80 -10.45 -15.56 -6.61
CA THR A 80 -9.08 -15.82 -7.10
C THR A 80 -8.80 -15.07 -8.40
N ASN A 81 -9.84 -14.81 -9.21
CA ASN A 81 -9.74 -13.98 -10.40
C ASN A 81 -10.04 -12.51 -10.05
N ILE A 82 -8.99 -11.81 -9.61
CA ILE A 82 -9.10 -10.44 -9.10
C ILE A 82 -9.48 -9.45 -10.21
N SER A 83 -8.98 -9.67 -11.43
CA SER A 83 -9.30 -8.82 -12.58
C SER A 83 -10.80 -8.79 -12.88
N ASP A 84 -11.43 -9.97 -12.90
CA ASP A 84 -12.88 -10.07 -13.14
C ASP A 84 -13.67 -9.47 -11.97
N PHE A 85 -13.23 -9.70 -10.72
CA PHE A 85 -13.88 -9.11 -9.55
C PHE A 85 -13.85 -7.57 -9.56
N LEU A 86 -12.75 -6.95 -10.03
CA LEU A 86 -12.56 -5.50 -9.98
C LEU A 86 -13.12 -4.76 -11.21
N LYS A 87 -13.40 -5.46 -12.32
CA LYS A 87 -13.78 -4.86 -13.61
C LYS A 87 -14.92 -3.86 -13.51
N ASP A 88 -16.00 -4.22 -12.82
CA ASP A 88 -17.20 -3.37 -12.73
C ASP A 88 -17.11 -2.31 -11.60
N LYS A 89 -16.01 -2.30 -10.85
CA LYS A 89 -15.79 -1.41 -9.70
C LYS A 89 -14.91 -0.21 -10.04
N GLU A 90 -14.22 -0.26 -11.19
CA GLU A 90 -13.27 0.78 -11.61
C GLU A 90 -13.96 2.13 -11.89
N SER A 91 -15.16 2.09 -12.46
CA SER A 91 -15.96 3.29 -12.76
C SER A 91 -16.59 3.95 -11.52
N THR A 92 -16.79 3.18 -10.45
CA THR A 92 -17.51 3.64 -9.25
C THR A 92 -16.59 3.91 -8.06
N ASN A 93 -15.42 3.26 -8.00
CA ASN A 93 -14.49 3.37 -6.89
C ASN A 93 -13.05 3.03 -7.32
N SER A 94 -12.45 3.89 -8.14
CA SER A 94 -11.11 3.69 -8.69
C SER A 94 -10.03 3.53 -7.60
N THR A 95 -10.11 4.30 -6.51
CA THR A 95 -9.19 4.18 -5.37
C THR A 95 -9.22 2.78 -4.74
N PHE A 96 -10.41 2.23 -4.50
CA PHE A 96 -10.54 0.86 -4.01
C PHE A 96 -9.89 -0.15 -4.96
N VAL A 97 -10.13 -0.02 -6.26
CA VAL A 97 -9.53 -0.91 -7.27
C VAL A 97 -8.01 -0.83 -7.25
N GLU A 98 -7.44 0.37 -7.19
CA GLU A 98 -6.00 0.55 -7.09
C GLU A 98 -5.42 -0.05 -5.81
N ASP A 99 -6.07 0.16 -4.67
CA ASP A 99 -5.58 -0.33 -3.40
C ASP A 99 -5.58 -1.86 -3.32
N VAL A 100 -6.63 -2.51 -3.83
CA VAL A 100 -6.68 -3.98 -3.95
C VAL A 100 -5.61 -4.48 -4.92
N LYS A 101 -5.41 -3.83 -6.08
CA LYS A 101 -4.35 -4.18 -7.04
C LYS A 101 -2.96 -4.06 -6.39
N LYS A 102 -2.70 -2.98 -5.65
CA LYS A 102 -1.43 -2.76 -4.92
C LYS A 102 -1.21 -3.82 -3.84
N ALA A 103 -2.24 -4.15 -3.06
CA ALA A 103 -2.18 -5.21 -2.06
C ALA A 103 -1.88 -6.58 -2.70
N CYS A 104 -2.56 -6.91 -3.80
CA CYS A 104 -2.34 -8.13 -4.57
C CYS A 104 -1.01 -8.20 -5.31
N SER A 105 -0.28 -7.08 -5.43
CA SER A 105 1.05 -7.05 -6.03
C SER A 105 2.16 -7.32 -5.01
N GLY A 106 1.81 -7.58 -3.74
CA GLY A 106 2.78 -7.75 -2.67
C GLY A 106 3.45 -6.44 -2.22
N ASN A 107 3.00 -5.29 -2.73
CA ASN A 107 3.69 -4.02 -2.57
C ASN A 107 3.21 -3.24 -1.34
N GLY A 108 3.98 -3.36 -0.24
CA GLY A 108 3.88 -2.51 0.93
C GLY A 108 3.48 -3.26 2.19
N GLU A 109 4.02 -2.81 3.32
CA GLU A 109 3.76 -3.42 4.63
C GLU A 109 2.29 -3.35 5.01
N LYS A 110 1.78 -4.45 5.62
CA LYS A 110 0.42 -4.54 6.20
C LYS A 110 -0.72 -4.31 5.22
N LYS A 111 -0.50 -4.55 3.92
CA LYS A 111 -1.55 -4.42 2.89
C LYS A 111 -2.26 -5.73 2.54
N PHE A 112 -1.66 -6.84 2.90
CA PHE A 112 -2.19 -8.18 2.68
C PHE A 112 -1.67 -9.09 3.79
N VAL A 113 -2.27 -10.27 3.88
CA VAL A 113 -1.82 -11.34 4.77
C VAL A 113 -1.06 -12.36 3.95
N ASP A 114 0.19 -12.58 4.30
CA ASP A 114 1.00 -13.64 3.68
C ASP A 114 0.60 -15.00 4.28
N SER A 115 0.02 -15.88 3.45
CA SER A 115 -0.35 -17.23 3.83
C SER A 115 0.54 -18.29 3.14
N GLY A 116 1.79 -17.94 2.85
CA GLY A 116 2.76 -18.84 2.23
C GLY A 116 2.73 -18.75 0.70
N GLU A 117 1.95 -19.61 0.06
CA GLU A 117 1.80 -19.63 -1.41
C GLU A 117 0.80 -18.58 -1.94
N GLU A 118 -0.01 -18.03 -1.04
CA GLU A 118 -1.07 -17.08 -1.35
C GLU A 118 -0.92 -15.78 -0.56
N MET A 119 -1.32 -14.68 -1.18
CA MET A 119 -1.54 -13.38 -0.54
C MET A 119 -3.05 -13.22 -0.35
N HIS A 120 -3.49 -13.07 0.90
CA HIS A 120 -4.90 -12.87 1.22
C HIS A 120 -5.18 -11.39 1.45
N VAL A 121 -6.20 -10.87 0.80
CA VAL A 121 -6.64 -9.48 0.92
C VAL A 121 -8.09 -9.47 1.39
N TYR A 122 -8.36 -8.78 2.50
CA TYR A 122 -9.69 -8.72 3.10
C TYR A 122 -10.36 -7.38 2.79
N ILE A 123 -11.62 -7.44 2.34
CA ILE A 123 -12.43 -6.28 1.98
C ILE A 123 -13.86 -6.43 2.50
N TYR A 124 -14.63 -5.35 2.45
CA TYR A 124 -16.06 -5.38 2.76
C TYR A 124 -16.84 -4.37 1.91
N GLU A 125 -18.14 -4.62 1.75
CA GLU A 125 -19.08 -3.66 1.17
C GLU A 125 -19.87 -2.99 2.30
N LYS A 126 -19.89 -1.67 2.33
CA LYS A 126 -20.67 -0.88 3.27
C LYS A 126 -21.82 -0.19 2.52
N THR A 127 -23.02 -0.27 3.07
CA THR A 127 -24.15 0.54 2.61
C THR A 127 -24.16 1.85 3.39
N GLU A 128 -24.06 2.97 2.67
CA GLU A 128 -24.16 4.31 3.24
C GLU A 128 -25.63 4.69 3.54
N SER A 129 -25.83 5.77 4.31
CA SER A 129 -27.17 6.19 4.76
C SER A 129 -28.14 6.52 3.62
N ASN A 130 -27.61 6.87 2.45
CA ASN A 130 -28.39 7.15 1.23
C ASN A 130 -28.68 5.88 0.39
N GLY A 131 -28.38 4.69 0.91
CA GLY A 131 -28.55 3.42 0.21
C GLY A 131 -27.44 3.09 -0.79
N THR A 132 -26.45 3.98 -0.98
CA THR A 132 -25.33 3.72 -1.89
C THR A 132 -24.40 2.67 -1.28
N LYS A 133 -24.07 1.65 -2.07
CA LYS A 133 -23.09 0.64 -1.69
C LYS A 133 -21.69 1.10 -2.05
N LYS A 134 -20.74 0.93 -1.12
CA LYS A 134 -19.34 1.30 -1.30
C LYS A 134 -18.44 0.15 -0.87
N TRP A 135 -17.56 -0.26 -1.79
CA TRP A 135 -16.49 -1.21 -1.49
C TRP A 135 -15.36 -0.53 -0.71
N ILE A 136 -14.89 -1.20 0.33
CA ILE A 136 -13.85 -0.69 1.21
C ILE A 136 -12.73 -1.72 1.32
N TYR A 137 -11.52 -1.24 1.04
CA TYR A 137 -10.27 -1.84 1.43
C TYR A 137 -9.70 -1.01 2.58
N SER A 138 -9.14 -1.66 3.59
CA SER A 138 -8.50 -1.01 4.74
C SER A 138 -7.27 -1.82 5.14
N SER A 139 -6.12 -1.18 5.32
CA SER A 139 -4.92 -1.85 5.83
C SER A 139 -5.12 -2.38 7.25
N ASP A 140 -5.92 -1.69 8.07
CA ASP A 140 -6.20 -2.11 9.45
C ASP A 140 -7.04 -3.40 9.53
N LEU A 141 -7.75 -3.73 8.44
CA LEU A 141 -8.53 -4.95 8.32
C LEU A 141 -7.64 -6.17 7.98
N GLN A 142 -6.38 -5.97 7.56
CA GLN A 142 -5.54 -7.04 7.04
C GLN A 142 -4.96 -7.87 8.19
N GLN A 143 -5.71 -8.90 8.58
CA GLN A 143 -5.37 -9.90 9.57
C GLN A 143 -5.81 -11.27 9.06
N ASP A 144 -5.18 -12.35 9.54
CA ASP A 144 -5.51 -13.71 9.08
C ASP A 144 -6.84 -14.20 9.68
N TRP A 145 -7.96 -13.68 9.16
CA TRP A 145 -9.30 -14.04 9.61
C TRP A 145 -9.67 -15.49 9.29
N MET A 146 -9.02 -16.10 8.30
CA MET A 146 -9.18 -17.52 8.00
C MET A 146 -8.68 -18.42 9.14
N LYS A 147 -7.65 -17.99 9.88
CA LYS A 147 -7.13 -18.70 11.07
C LYS A 147 -7.73 -18.27 12.40
N ARG A 148 -8.45 -17.14 12.45
CA ARG A 148 -9.13 -16.69 13.68
C ARG A 148 -10.23 -17.65 14.08
N GLU A 149 -10.25 -17.97 15.38
CA GLU A 149 -11.39 -18.62 16.04
C GLU A 149 -12.57 -17.65 16.13
N GLY A 150 -13.79 -18.19 16.12
CA GLY A 150 -15.02 -17.40 16.22
C GLY A 150 -15.43 -16.66 14.93
N VAL A 151 -14.62 -16.69 13.88
CA VAL A 151 -15.01 -16.21 12.54
C VAL A 151 -15.76 -17.33 11.80
N ASP A 152 -17.01 -17.07 11.46
CA ASP A 152 -17.84 -17.96 10.68
C ASP A 152 -17.41 -17.98 9.20
N LYS A 153 -17.23 -19.19 8.67
CA LYS A 153 -16.80 -19.47 7.28
C LYS A 153 -17.82 -20.33 6.55
N THR A 154 -18.95 -20.67 7.20
CA THR A 154 -19.99 -21.55 6.62
C THR A 154 -20.69 -20.92 5.42
N LYS A 155 -20.70 -19.59 5.34
CA LYS A 155 -21.27 -18.83 4.23
C LYS A 155 -20.28 -18.58 3.09
N LEU A 156 -19.03 -19.02 3.21
CA LEU A 156 -17.99 -18.75 2.22
C LEU A 156 -18.33 -19.35 0.87
N THR A 157 -18.62 -18.50 -0.11
CA THR A 157 -18.76 -18.87 -1.52
C THR A 157 -17.48 -18.61 -2.32
N SER A 158 -17.30 -19.31 -3.43
CA SER A 158 -16.16 -19.15 -4.36
C SER A 158 -16.63 -18.64 -5.71
#